data_AF-A0A329T131-F1
#
_entry.id   AF-A0A329T131-F1
#
_cell.length_a   1.000
_cell.length_b   1.000
_cell.length_c   1.000
_cell.angle_alpha   90.00
_cell.angle_beta   90.00
_cell.angle_gamma   90.00
#
_symmetry.space_group_name_H-M   'P 1'
#
loop_
_entity.id
_entity.type
_entity.pdbx_description
1 polymer ?
#
loop_
_entity_poly.entity_id
_entity_poly.type
_entity_poly.pdbx_seq_one_letter_code
_entity_poly.pdbx_strand_id
1 'polypeptide(L)' 'MSTSRYNAELVKLMSFKDDKKYNDGRNFTTEELLCITPDLLCPAG' A
#
# COMPACT_ATOMS: atom_id res chain seq x y z
N MET A 1 4.13 3.21 -15.18
CA MET A 1 4.91 2.31 -14.31
C MET A 1 3.97 1.23 -13.83
N SER A 2 4.25 -0.04 -14.13
CA SER A 2 3.46 -1.15 -13.59
C SER A 2 4.03 -1.52 -12.23
N THR A 3 3.26 -1.32 -11.17
CA THR A 3 3.59 -1.78 -9.81
C THR A 3 3.31 -3.26 -9.62
N SER A 4 3.05 -4.02 -10.70
CA SER A 4 2.58 -5.42 -10.62
C SER A 4 3.49 -6.33 -9.81
N ARG A 5 4.80 -6.08 -9.81
CA ARG A 5 5.77 -6.86 -9.02
C ARG A 5 5.62 -6.67 -7.52
N TYR A 6 5.13 -5.50 -7.09
CA TYR A 6 4.97 -5.13 -5.69
C TYR A 6 3.51 -5.19 -5.24
N ASN A 7 2.58 -5.66 -6.09
CA ASN A 7 1.15 -5.52 -5.82
C ASN A 7 0.75 -6.24 -4.52
N ALA A 8 1.27 -7.46 -4.29
CA ALA A 8 0.97 -8.20 -3.06
C ALA A 8 1.43 -7.46 -1.79
N GLU A 9 2.58 -6.79 -1.83
CA GLU A 9 3.12 -6.04 -0.69
C GLU A 9 2.37 -4.71 -0.50
N LEU A 10 2.03 -4.04 -1.60
CA LEU A 10 1.20 -2.84 -1.60
C LEU A 10 -0.20 -3.12 -1.06
N VAL A 11 -0.82 -4.24 -1.47
CA VAL A 11 -2.12 -4.67 -0.95
C VAL A 11 -2.05 -4.88 0.56
N LYS A 12 -1.02 -5.55 1.08
CA LYS A 12 -0.83 -5.72 2.53
C LYS A 12 -0.64 -4.38 3.25
N LEU A 13 0.27 -3.53 2.76
CA LEU A 13 0.60 -2.25 3.39
C LEU A 13 -0.61 -1.31 3.40
N MET A 14 -1.30 -1.17 2.27
CA MET A 14 -2.46 -0.29 2.15
C MET A 14 -3.64 -0.83 2.95
N SER A 15 -3.80 -2.16 3.01
CA SER A 15 -4.83 -2.78 3.87
C SER A 15 -4.61 -2.45 5.35
N PHE A 16 -3.35 -2.47 5.80
CA PHE A 16 -2.97 -2.06 7.15
C PHE A 16 -3.19 -0.56 7.37
N LYS A 17 -2.74 0.29 6.44
CA LYS A 17 -2.89 1.76 6.52
C LYS A 17 -4.36 2.20 6.64
N ASP A 18 -5.24 1.58 5.86
CA ASP A 18 -6.63 2.01 5.74
C ASP A 18 -7.60 1.21 6.64
N ASP A 19 -7.08 0.29 7.46
CA ASP A 19 -7.84 -0.69 8.26
C ASP A 19 -8.95 -1.40 7.45
N LYS A 20 -8.58 -1.84 6.25
CA LYS A 20 -9.49 -2.44 5.25
C LYS A 20 -8.84 -3.62 4.58
N LYS A 21 -9.64 -4.59 4.12
CA LYS A 21 -9.11 -5.67 3.26
C LYS A 21 -9.24 -5.30 1.79
N TYR A 22 -8.11 -5.22 1.10
CA TYR A 22 -8.06 -5.11 -0.35
C TYR A 22 -7.80 -6.47 -1.01
N ASN A 23 -8.29 -6.61 -2.24
CA ASN A 23 -8.05 -7.81 -3.05
C ASN A 23 -6.69 -7.70 -3.77
N ASP A 24 -6.04 -8.83 -4.01
CA ASP A 24 -4.71 -8.89 -4.66
C ASP A 24 -4.68 -8.34 -6.10
N GLY A 25 -5.84 -8.23 -6.75
CA GLY A 25 -6.00 -7.62 -8.07
C GLY A 25 -6.21 -6.10 -8.05
N ARG A 26 -6.15 -5.46 -6.87
CA ARG A 26 -6.34 -4.01 -6.76
C ARG A 26 -5.19 -3.29 -7.45
N ASN A 27 -5.53 -2.27 -8.23
CA ASN A 27 -4.56 -1.31 -8.74
C ASN A 27 -4.69 -0.04 -7.90
N PHE A 28 -3.57 0.38 -7.30
CA PHE A 28 -3.51 1.62 -6.55
C PHE A 28 -3.22 2.79 -7.49
N THR A 29 -3.87 3.93 -7.29
CA THR A 29 -3.55 5.15 -8.04
C THR A 29 -2.25 5.77 -7.52
N THR A 30 -1.65 6.64 -8.32
CA THR A 30 -0.46 7.39 -7.90
C THR A 30 -0.73 8.18 -6.62
N GLU A 31 -1.91 8.80 -6.50
CA GLU A 31 -2.32 9.60 -5.35
C GLU A 31 -2.43 8.74 -4.08
N GLU A 32 -2.97 7.51 -4.19
CA GLU A 32 -3.04 6.58 -3.06
C GLU A 32 -1.65 6.17 -2.58
N LEU A 33 -0.71 5.95 -3.51
CA LEU A 33 0.67 5.60 -3.18
C LEU A 33 1.46 6.76 -2.58
N LEU A 34 1.19 7.99 -3.02
CA LEU A 34 1.81 9.20 -2.44
C LEU A 34 1.37 9.46 -1.00
N CYS A 35 0.26 8.86 -0.55
CA CYS A 35 -0.17 8.92 0.85
C CYS A 35 0.60 7.96 1.77
N ILE A 36 1.54 7.15 1.26
CA ILE A 36 2.40 6.31 2.08
C ILE A 36 3.48 7.19 2.72
N THR A 37 3.38 7.39 4.03
CA THR A 37 4.36 8.14 4.83
C THR A 37 5.47 7.21 5.38
N PRO A 38 6.66 7.74 5.70
CA PRO A 38 7.75 6.95 6.31
C PRO A 38 7.34 6.23 7.59
N ASP A 39 6.46 6.82 8.40
CA ASP A 39 5.98 6.24 9.65
C ASP A 39 5.20 4.93 9.44
N LEU A 40 4.63 4.73 8.26
CA LEU A 40 3.96 3.46 7.89
C LEU A 40 4.96 2.36 7.50
N LEU A 41 6.17 2.73 7.08
CA LEU A 41 7.21 1.80 6.65
C LEU A 41 8.19 1.47 7.79
N CYS A 42 8.39 2.41 8.71
CA CYS A 42 9.22 2.26 9.89
C CYS A 42 8.44 2.86 11.08
N PRO A 43 7.54 2.09 11.71
CA PRO A 43 6.85 2.53 12.91
C PRO A 43 7.89 2.90 13.96
N ALA A 44 7.80 4.12 14.51
CA ALA A 44 8.62 4.51 15.64
C ALA A 44 8.13 3.75 16.87
N GLY A 45 8.80 2.62 17.17
CA GLY A 45 8.80 1.93 18.48
C GLY A 45 7.45 1.49 19.02
#